data_AF-A0AA91PC71-F1
#
_entry.id   AF-A0AA91PC71-F1
#
_cell.length_a   1.000
_cell.length_b   1.000
_cell.length_c   1.000
_cell.angle_alpha   90.00
_cell.angle_beta   90.00
_cell.angle_gamma   90.00
#
_symmetry.space_group_name_H-M   'P 1'
#
loop_
_entity.id
_entity.type
_entity.pdbx_description
1 polymer ?
#
loop_
_entity_poly.entity_id
_entity_poly.type
_entity_poly.pdbx_seq_one_letter_code
_entity_poly.pdbx_strand_id
1 'polypeptide(L)'
;MSAMDIDSTWPIPDDLSPQGRKAAEIIRGFLADSGMADHGGGGRFYSPQQWRDRGESYGTGSELIITHDGGDHAGAFNMDYGHETVERLGDLLAADGLYVEGCTNWYSAVYPI
;
A
#
# COMPACT_ATOMS: atom_id res chain seq x y z
N MET A 1 -17.30 -6.93 -0.12
CA MET A 1 -16.90 -6.39 -1.44
C MET A 1 -16.68 -7.56 -2.38
N SER A 2 -17.14 -7.51 -3.64
CA SER A 2 -16.81 -8.58 -4.60
C SER A 2 -15.37 -8.38 -5.14
N ALA A 3 -14.77 -9.41 -5.74
CA ALA A 3 -13.43 -9.30 -6.31
C ALA A 3 -13.32 -8.23 -7.42
N MET A 4 -14.38 -8.01 -8.21
CA MET A 4 -14.41 -6.95 -9.22
C MET A 4 -14.48 -5.54 -8.59
N ASP A 5 -15.10 -5.41 -7.43
CA ASP A 5 -15.20 -4.11 -6.75
C ASP A 5 -13.83 -3.68 -6.22
N ILE A 6 -13.06 -4.58 -5.59
CA ILE A 6 -11.74 -4.24 -5.05
C ILE A 6 -10.72 -3.89 -6.13
N ASP A 7 -10.77 -4.54 -7.29
CA ASP A 7 -9.88 -4.21 -8.42
C ASP A 7 -10.10 -2.78 -8.91
N SER A 8 -11.35 -2.30 -8.89
CA SER A 8 -11.70 -0.93 -9.27
C SER A 8 -11.34 0.09 -8.19
N THR A 9 -11.45 -0.29 -6.92
CA THR A 9 -11.13 0.58 -5.76
C THR A 9 -9.63 0.73 -5.53
N TRP A 10 -8.86 -0.35 -5.79
CA TRP A 10 -7.41 -0.41 -5.61
C TRP A 10 -6.73 -0.86 -6.91
N PRO A 11 -6.67 0.02 -7.93
CA PRO A 11 -6.02 -0.31 -9.19
C PRO A 11 -4.52 -0.49 -8.96
N ILE A 12 -3.97 -1.61 -9.43
CA ILE A 12 -2.53 -1.90 -9.37
C ILE A 12 -1.86 -1.29 -10.60
N PRO A 13 -0.87 -0.40 -10.45
CA PRO A 13 -0.13 0.17 -11.58
C PRO A 13 0.54 -0.89 -12.46
N ASP A 14 0.45 -0.70 -13.78
CA ASP A 14 0.96 -1.67 -14.75
C ASP A 14 2.48 -1.73 -14.84
N ASP A 15 3.13 -0.62 -14.49
CA ASP A 15 4.58 -0.40 -14.57
C ASP A 15 5.34 -0.77 -13.29
N LEU A 16 4.68 -1.44 -12.34
CA LEU A 16 5.35 -2.00 -11.16
C LEU A 16 6.34 -3.10 -11.55
N SER A 17 7.41 -3.23 -10.75
CA SER A 17 8.26 -4.40 -10.78
C SER A 17 7.45 -5.67 -10.40
N PRO A 18 7.98 -6.89 -10.64
CA PRO A 18 7.37 -8.11 -10.12
C PRO A 18 7.16 -8.09 -8.60
N GLN A 19 8.10 -7.54 -7.83
CA GLN A 19 7.99 -7.43 -6.38
C GLN A 19 6.95 -6.37 -5.97
N GLY A 20 6.95 -5.20 -6.62
CA GLY A 20 5.95 -4.16 -6.38
C GLY A 20 4.52 -4.64 -6.67
N ARG A 21 4.33 -5.40 -7.76
CA ARG A 21 3.03 -6.01 -8.08
C ARG A 21 2.62 -7.04 -7.03
N LYS A 22 3.54 -7.89 -6.60
CA LYS A 22 3.30 -8.87 -5.52
C LYS A 22 2.89 -8.17 -4.22
N ALA A 23 3.59 -7.11 -3.84
CA ALA A 23 3.26 -6.29 -2.67
C ALA A 23 1.84 -5.71 -2.77
N ALA A 24 1.50 -5.12 -3.93
CA ALA A 24 0.18 -4.52 -4.15
C ALA A 24 -0.95 -5.57 -4.09
N GLU A 25 -0.72 -6.78 -4.60
CA GLU A 25 -1.66 -7.89 -4.51
C GLU A 25 -1.89 -8.35 -3.06
N ILE A 26 -0.81 -8.51 -2.28
CA ILE A 26 -0.88 -8.86 -0.85
C ILE A 26 -1.66 -7.81 -0.08
N ILE A 27 -1.28 -6.54 -0.23
CA ILE A 27 -1.91 -5.42 0.47
C ILE A 27 -3.39 -5.32 0.10
N ARG A 28 -3.71 -5.39 -1.20
CA ARG A 28 -5.10 -5.32 -1.67
C ARG A 28 -5.95 -6.47 -1.12
N GLY A 29 -5.42 -7.69 -1.11
CA GLY A 29 -6.09 -8.84 -0.50
C GLY A 29 -6.33 -8.62 0.99
N PHE A 30 -5.30 -8.18 1.71
CA PHE A 30 -5.39 -7.89 3.14
C PHE A 30 -6.44 -6.82 3.48
N LEU A 31 -6.48 -5.72 2.72
CA LEU A 31 -7.46 -4.64 2.92
C LEU A 31 -8.89 -5.12 2.65
N ALA A 32 -9.09 -5.95 1.63
CA ALA A 32 -10.38 -6.54 1.32
C ALA A 32 -10.86 -7.48 2.45
N ASP A 33 -9.98 -8.39 2.89
CA ASP A 33 -10.29 -9.37 3.93
C ASP A 33 -10.53 -8.71 5.29
N SER A 34 -9.88 -7.57 5.55
CA SER A 34 -10.02 -6.80 6.80
C SER A 34 -11.17 -5.80 6.77
N GLY A 35 -11.87 -5.64 5.63
CA GLY A 35 -12.93 -4.65 5.48
C GLY A 35 -12.43 -3.20 5.50
N MET A 36 -11.14 -2.98 5.21
CA MET A 36 -10.46 -1.67 5.28
C MET A 36 -10.24 -1.04 3.90
N ALA A 37 -10.92 -1.54 2.87
CA ALA A 37 -10.67 -1.13 1.49
C ALA A 37 -11.17 0.29 1.14
N ASP A 38 -11.93 0.95 2.01
CA ASP A 38 -12.37 2.33 1.77
C ASP A 38 -11.19 3.29 1.82
N HIS A 39 -11.00 4.03 0.72
CA HIS A 39 -9.90 4.95 0.56
C HIS A 39 -10.24 6.41 0.93
N GLY A 40 -11.47 6.71 1.36
CA GLY A 40 -11.88 8.05 1.85
C GLY A 40 -11.68 9.20 0.84
N GLY A 41 -11.46 8.86 -0.44
CA GLY A 41 -11.16 9.78 -1.53
C GLY A 41 -9.68 10.06 -1.83
N GLY A 42 -8.71 9.59 -1.04
CA GLY A 42 -7.28 9.93 -1.20
C GLY A 42 -6.30 8.75 -1.33
N GLY A 43 -6.69 7.56 -0.89
CA GLY A 43 -5.82 6.38 -0.92
C GLY A 43 -5.64 5.76 -2.31
N ARG A 44 -4.40 5.49 -2.70
CA ARG A 44 -4.06 4.88 -4.00
C ARG A 44 -2.67 4.24 -3.98
N PHE A 45 -2.50 3.23 -4.84
CA PHE A 45 -1.20 2.70 -5.21
C PHE A 45 -0.52 3.51 -6.32
N TYR A 46 0.77 3.73 -6.17
CA TYR A 46 1.63 4.33 -7.18
C TYR A 46 2.85 3.46 -7.42
N SER A 47 3.25 3.34 -8.69
CA SER A 47 4.61 2.90 -9.00
C SER A 47 5.61 3.98 -8.63
N PRO A 48 6.89 3.63 -8.43
CA PRO A 48 7.95 4.63 -8.24
C PRO A 48 8.05 5.61 -9.40
N GLN A 49 7.76 5.18 -10.63
CA GLN A 49 7.79 6.07 -11.79
C GLN A 49 6.63 7.06 -11.77
N GLN A 50 5.40 6.60 -11.53
CA GLN A 50 4.24 7.48 -11.39
C GLN A 50 4.41 8.48 -10.24
N TRP A 51 5.08 8.07 -9.16
CA TRP A 51 5.40 8.92 -8.03
C TRP A 51 6.39 10.04 -8.40
N ARG A 52 7.43 9.71 -9.16
CA ARG A 52 8.35 10.71 -9.74
C ARG A 52 7.64 11.65 -10.72
N ASP A 53 6.78 11.11 -11.58
CA ASP A 53 6.05 11.89 -12.58
C ASP A 53 5.06 12.89 -11.93
N ARG A 54 4.55 12.55 -10.75
CA ARG A 54 3.76 13.46 -9.89
C ARG A 54 4.60 14.60 -9.30
N GLY A 55 5.93 14.48 -9.30
CA GLY A 55 6.87 15.47 -8.77
C GLY A 55 7.39 15.16 -7.36
N GLU A 56 7.07 13.99 -6.81
CA GLU A 56 7.52 13.60 -5.47
C GLU A 56 8.99 13.15 -5.49
N SER A 57 9.77 13.61 -4.51
CA SER A 57 11.22 13.39 -4.46
C SER A 57 11.65 12.20 -3.60
N TYR A 58 10.78 11.76 -2.69
CA TYR A 58 11.03 10.68 -1.72
C TYR A 58 10.24 9.42 -2.05
N GLY A 59 10.66 8.27 -1.51
CA GLY A 59 10.01 6.98 -1.80
C GLY A 59 10.25 6.47 -3.23
N THR A 60 11.04 7.17 -4.04
CA THR A 60 11.25 6.83 -5.45
C THR A 60 12.15 5.61 -5.68
N GLY A 61 12.84 5.11 -4.64
CA GLY A 61 13.59 3.86 -4.67
C GLY A 61 12.82 2.65 -4.15
N SER A 62 11.53 2.81 -3.85
CA SER A 62 10.66 1.74 -3.34
C SER A 62 10.19 0.81 -4.45
N GLU A 63 9.50 -0.26 -4.06
CA GLU A 63 8.80 -1.17 -4.97
C GLU A 63 7.36 -0.72 -5.21
N LEU A 64 6.75 -0.04 -4.23
CA LEU A 64 5.37 0.41 -4.26
C LEU A 64 5.21 1.59 -3.30
N ILE A 65 4.39 2.57 -3.68
CA ILE A 65 3.96 3.66 -2.81
C ILE A 65 2.45 3.51 -2.55
N ILE A 66 2.04 3.74 -1.30
CA ILE A 66 0.65 3.73 -0.86
C ILE A 66 0.34 5.07 -0.20
N THR A 67 -0.58 5.85 -0.77
CA THR A 67 -1.16 7.01 -0.07
C THR A 67 -2.29 6.55 0.84
N HIS A 68 -2.43 7.17 2.00
CA HIS A 68 -3.47 6.84 2.97
C HIS A 68 -4.10 8.05 3.67
N ASP A 69 -4.22 9.16 2.95
CA ASP A 69 -4.89 10.36 3.44
C ASP A 69 -6.41 10.12 3.53
N GLY A 70 -6.93 10.05 4.77
CA GLY A 70 -8.36 10.10 5.07
C GLY A 70 -9.18 8.80 4.91
N GLY A 71 -8.58 7.65 4.63
CA GLY A 71 -9.30 6.37 4.49
C GLY A 71 -9.05 5.36 5.61
N ASP A 72 -9.95 4.38 5.75
CA ASP A 72 -9.90 3.34 6.81
C ASP A 72 -8.61 2.50 6.75
N HIS A 73 -8.09 2.29 5.55
CA HIS A 73 -6.81 1.62 5.30
C HIS A 73 -5.60 2.29 5.97
N ALA A 74 -5.69 3.55 6.41
CA ALA A 74 -4.60 4.21 7.14
C ALA A 74 -4.18 3.43 8.40
N GLY A 75 -5.11 2.74 9.05
CA GLY A 75 -4.83 1.86 10.19
C GLY A 75 -3.96 0.64 9.86
N ALA A 76 -3.82 0.28 8.58
CA ALA A 76 -2.93 -0.80 8.15
C ALA A 76 -1.48 -0.34 7.92
N PHE A 77 -1.23 0.97 7.91
CA PHE A 77 0.08 1.56 7.60
C PHE A 77 0.61 2.49 8.70
N ASN A 78 -0.19 2.79 9.72
CA ASN A 78 0.19 3.67 10.81
C ASN A 78 -0.01 2.99 12.17
N MET A 79 1.09 2.80 12.90
CA MET A 79 1.12 2.15 14.22
C MET A 79 0.26 2.87 15.27
N ASP A 80 0.10 4.20 15.16
CA ASP A 80 -0.73 4.99 16.08
C ASP A 80 -2.23 4.71 15.90
N TYR A 81 -2.63 4.18 14.74
CA TYR A 81 -4.03 3.87 14.42
C TYR A 81 -4.37 2.38 14.52
N GLY A 82 -3.41 1.48 14.36
CA GLY A 82 -3.70 0.05 14.27
C GLY A 82 -2.49 -0.86 14.40
N HIS A 83 -1.81 -0.83 15.55
CA HIS A 83 -0.61 -1.66 15.82
C HIS A 83 -0.75 -3.12 15.37
N GLU A 84 -1.78 -3.85 15.82
CA GLU A 84 -1.99 -5.26 15.46
C GLU A 84 -2.23 -5.46 13.95
N THR A 85 -2.91 -4.50 13.31
CA THR A 85 -3.18 -4.54 11.86
C THR A 85 -1.91 -4.33 11.06
N VAL A 86 -1.07 -3.37 11.47
CA VAL A 86 0.23 -3.10 10.84
C VAL A 86 1.15 -4.31 10.98
N GLU A 87 1.22 -4.93 12.16
CA GLU A 87 2.04 -6.14 12.38
C GLU A 87 1.58 -7.30 11.47
N ARG A 88 0.26 -7.54 11.39
CA ARG A 88 -0.28 -8.62 10.53
C ARG A 88 0.03 -8.38 9.06
N LEU A 89 -0.08 -7.15 8.57
CA LEU A 89 0.30 -6.82 7.21
C LEU A 89 1.81 -6.97 7.00
N GLY A 90 2.60 -6.54 7.99
CA GLY A 90 4.05 -6.68 8.00
C GLY A 90 4.50 -8.13 7.87
N ASP A 91 3.90 -9.05 8.64
CA ASP A 91 4.20 -10.49 8.58
C ASP A 91 3.91 -11.09 7.19
N LEU A 92 2.81 -10.67 6.54
CA LEU A 92 2.45 -11.13 5.21
C LEU A 92 3.47 -10.69 4.15
N LEU A 93 3.94 -9.45 4.23
CA LEU A 93 4.93 -8.91 3.30
C LEU A 93 6.33 -9.49 3.57
N ALA A 94 6.69 -9.69 4.84
CA ALA A 94 7.97 -10.25 5.25
C ALA A 94 8.15 -11.69 4.73
N ALA A 95 7.06 -12.46 4.63
CA ALA A 95 7.09 -13.80 4.04
C ALA A 95 7.53 -13.79 2.56
N ASP A 96 7.39 -12.66 1.86
CA ASP A 96 7.81 -12.44 0.47
C ASP A 96 9.08 -11.55 0.39
N GLY A 97 9.77 -11.31 1.50
CA GLY A 97 11.01 -10.52 1.55
C GLY A 97 10.80 -9.03 1.40
N LEU A 98 9.64 -8.51 1.82
CA LEU A 98 9.24 -7.11 1.70
C LEU A 98 8.90 -6.51 3.07
N TYR A 99 9.08 -5.20 3.22
CA TYR A 99 8.61 -4.47 4.41
C TYR A 99 7.97 -3.13 4.01
N VAL A 100 7.09 -2.63 4.88
CA VAL A 100 6.48 -1.30 4.74
C VAL A 100 7.21 -0.31 5.64
N GLU A 101 7.62 0.80 5.07
CA GLU A 101 8.09 1.98 5.78
C GLU A 101 6.99 3.04 5.81
N GLY A 102 6.63 3.50 7.01
CA GLY A 102 5.86 4.73 7.17
C GLY A 102 6.78 5.92 6.87
N CYS A 103 6.56 6.61 5.75
CA CYS A 103 7.44 7.69 5.32
C CYS A 103 7.01 9.03 5.93
N THR A 104 5.78 9.46 5.63
CA THR A 104 5.16 10.63 6.27
C THR A 104 3.79 10.25 6.79
N ASN A 105 3.08 11.19 7.41
CA ASN A 105 1.73 10.96 7.92
C ASN A 105 0.67 10.65 6.84
N TRP A 106 0.99 10.77 5.55
CA TRP A 106 0.03 10.63 4.45
C TRP A 106 0.40 9.56 3.40
N TYR A 107 1.60 8.98 3.46
CA TYR A 107 1.98 7.85 2.61
C TYR A 107 3.01 6.92 3.28
N SER A 108 3.00 5.69 2.79
CA SER A 108 3.96 4.64 3.10
C SER A 108 4.57 4.08 1.82
N ALA A 109 5.75 3.46 1.93
CA ALA A 109 6.44 2.84 0.82
C ALA A 109 6.89 1.41 1.15
N VAL A 110 6.89 0.52 0.16
CA VAL A 110 7.32 -0.87 0.30
C VAL A 110 8.73 -1.04 -0.24
N TYR A 111 9.59 -1.73 0.49
CA TYR A 111 10.96 -2.02 0.09
C TYR A 111 11.29 -3.51 0.27
N PRO A 112 12.30 -4.03 -0.46
CA PRO A 112 12.86 -5.34 -0.17
C PRO A 112 13.62 -5.34 1.16
N ILE A 113 13.60 -6.48 1.85
CA ILE A 113 14.43 -6.77 3.04
C ILE A 113 15.87 -7.09 2.65
#